data_AF-A0A382Z4Q2-F1
#
_entry.id   AF-A0A382Z4Q2-F1
#
_cell.length_a   1.000
_cell.length_b   1.000
_cell.length_c   1.000
_cell.angle_alpha   90.00
_cell.angle_beta   90.00
_cell.angle_gamma   90.00
#
_symmetry.space_group_name_H-M   'P 1'
#
loop_
_entity.id
_entity.type
_entity.pdbx_description
1 polymer ?
#
loop_
_entity_poly.entity_id
_entity_poly.type
_entity_poly.pdbx_seq_one_letter_code
_entity_poly.pdbx_strand_id
1 'polypeptide(L)'
;MKRLSFIVFLFSAMLFADTTNVSGNVSGSWTTSNSPYIVTNNLVLQPSDTLTINPGVEIRFDGNYRFDIFGTFLAVGTEADSIIFTRNSSTNWMSLNFAADADDNSQMQYCIVGYGSQSGYDPYWG
;
A
#
# COMPACT_ATOMS: atom_id res chain seq x y z
N MET A 1 10.43 58.32 -14.95
CA MET A 1 9.90 57.03 -15.42
C MET A 1 10.44 55.93 -14.50
N LYS A 2 9.64 55.43 -13.56
CA LYS A 2 10.08 54.42 -12.58
C LYS A 2 9.78 53.03 -13.17
N ARG A 3 10.82 52.24 -13.45
CA ARG A 3 10.69 50.87 -13.94
C ARG A 3 10.19 50.00 -12.78
N LEU A 4 8.97 49.49 -12.92
CA LEU A 4 8.35 48.58 -11.96
C LEU A 4 8.84 47.16 -12.29
N SER A 5 9.69 46.58 -11.45
CA SER A 5 10.19 45.22 -11.62
C SER A 5 9.20 44.26 -10.94
N PHE A 6 8.59 43.37 -11.72
CA PHE A 6 7.75 42.27 -11.20
C PHE A 6 8.64 41.08 -10.88
N ILE A 7 8.86 40.82 -9.59
CA ILE A 7 9.52 39.60 -9.12
C ILE A 7 8.43 38.51 -9.04
N VAL A 8 8.52 37.50 -9.90
CA VAL A 8 7.69 36.30 -9.81
C VAL A 8 8.32 35.37 -8.77
N PHE A 9 7.69 35.26 -7.61
CA PHE A 9 8.01 34.23 -6.63
C PHE A 9 7.44 32.89 -7.12
N LEU A 10 8.30 32.02 -7.65
CA LEU A 10 7.98 30.60 -7.84
C LEU A 10 7.91 29.96 -6.45
N PHE A 11 6.70 29.88 -5.89
CA PHE A 11 6.43 29.11 -4.68
C PHE A 11 6.42 27.63 -5.07
N SER A 12 7.57 26.96 -4.97
CA SER A 12 7.62 25.51 -5.10
C SER A 12 6.86 24.92 -3.91
N ALA A 13 5.64 24.43 -4.16
CA ALA A 13 4.91 23.67 -3.16
C ALA A 13 5.60 22.30 -3.03
N MET A 14 6.19 22.03 -1.87
CA MET A 14 6.55 20.66 -1.53
C MET A 14 5.24 19.86 -1.45
N LEU A 15 5.02 18.97 -2.42
CA LEU A 15 3.97 17.97 -2.32
C LEU A 15 4.42 16.96 -1.26
N PHE A 16 3.99 17.16 -0.02
CA PHE A 16 4.05 16.09 0.95
C PHE A 16 2.99 15.07 0.55
N ALA A 17 3.40 13.83 0.33
CA ALA A 17 2.44 12.76 0.17
C ALA A 17 1.61 12.66 1.47
N ASP A 18 0.29 12.65 1.32
CA ASP A 18 -0.60 12.62 2.47
C ASP A 18 -0.65 11.19 3.01
N THR A 19 -0.53 11.03 4.33
CA THR A 19 -0.53 9.70 4.93
C THR A 19 -1.96 9.19 5.05
N THR A 20 -2.24 8.01 4.50
CA THR A 20 -3.60 7.46 4.51
C THR A 20 -3.70 6.28 5.48
N ASN A 21 -4.54 6.39 6.50
CA ASN A 21 -4.85 5.25 7.37
C ASN A 21 -5.89 4.33 6.71
N VAL A 22 -5.63 3.03 6.69
CA VAL A 22 -6.52 2.00 6.13
C VAL A 22 -6.75 0.86 7.11
N SER A 23 -7.93 0.25 7.02
CA SER A 23 -8.36 -0.91 7.80
C SER A 23 -9.58 -1.58 7.15
N GLY A 24 -9.84 -2.85 7.44
CA GLY A 24 -11.04 -3.55 7.01
C GLY A 24 -11.08 -3.80 5.50
N ASN A 25 -12.27 -3.68 4.91
CA ASN A 25 -12.47 -3.92 3.49
C ASN A 25 -11.81 -2.83 2.64
N VAL A 26 -10.99 -3.23 1.66
CA VAL A 26 -10.26 -2.32 0.78
C VAL A 26 -10.47 -2.69 -0.69
N SER A 27 -10.50 -1.68 -1.55
CA SER A 27 -10.59 -1.82 -3.02
C SER A 27 -10.15 -0.51 -3.71
N GLY A 28 -10.11 -0.51 -5.03
CA GLY A 28 -9.81 0.68 -5.84
C GLY A 28 -8.33 0.81 -6.21
N SER A 29 -7.79 2.02 -6.14
CA SER A 29 -6.41 2.31 -6.54
C SER A 29 -5.66 3.06 -5.45
N TRP A 30 -4.49 2.52 -5.08
CA TRP A 30 -3.58 3.17 -4.14
C TRP A 30 -2.44 3.84 -4.88
N THR A 31 -2.18 5.10 -4.55
CA THR A 31 -1.32 6.00 -5.32
C THR A 31 -0.26 6.65 -4.42
N THR A 32 0.83 7.11 -5.02
CA THR A 32 1.92 7.78 -4.29
C THR A 32 1.50 9.10 -3.65
N SER A 33 0.45 9.76 -4.14
CA SER A 33 -0.10 10.97 -3.51
C SER A 33 -0.64 10.74 -2.10
N ASN A 34 -1.02 9.49 -1.81
CA ASN A 34 -1.66 9.05 -0.57
C ASN A 34 -0.75 8.09 0.23
N SER A 35 0.52 7.97 -0.18
CA SER A 35 1.52 7.08 0.39
C SER A 35 2.32 7.81 1.47
N PRO A 36 2.67 7.19 2.61
CA PRO A 36 2.42 5.79 2.92
C PRO A 36 0.97 5.51 3.31
N TYR A 37 0.51 4.30 2.95
CA TYR A 37 -0.71 3.72 3.48
C TYR A 37 -0.40 3.04 4.81
N ILE A 38 -0.98 3.52 5.90
CA ILE A 38 -0.77 2.99 7.25
C ILE A 38 -1.90 2.01 7.58
N VAL A 39 -1.56 0.73 7.68
CA VAL A 39 -2.50 -0.33 8.01
C VAL A 39 -2.70 -0.38 9.52
N THR A 40 -3.90 0.02 9.96
CA THR A 40 -4.25 0.21 11.37
C THR A 40 -5.08 -0.93 11.96
N ASN A 41 -5.52 -1.87 11.12
CA ASN A 41 -6.16 -3.14 11.48
C ASN A 41 -6.03 -4.11 10.30
N ASN A 42 -6.46 -5.36 10.45
CA ASN A 42 -6.50 -6.34 9.36
C ASN A 42 -7.20 -5.78 8.12
N LEU A 43 -6.68 -6.13 6.96
CA LEU A 43 -7.26 -5.78 5.66
C LEU A 43 -7.93 -7.00 5.04
N VAL A 44 -9.00 -6.73 4.29
CA VAL A 44 -9.67 -7.74 3.48
C VAL A 44 -9.96 -7.17 2.09
N LEU A 45 -9.53 -7.86 1.04
CA LEU A 45 -9.97 -7.60 -0.33
C LEU A 45 -11.06 -8.63 -0.64
N GLN A 46 -12.31 -8.19 -0.73
CA GLN A 46 -13.46 -9.08 -0.89
C GLN A 46 -13.47 -9.78 -2.26
N PRO A 47 -14.20 -10.91 -2.39
CA PRO A 47 -14.45 -11.51 -3.69
C PRO A 47 -15.02 -10.48 -4.69
N SER A 48 -14.61 -10.56 -5.95
CA SER A 48 -14.98 -9.64 -7.05
C SER A 48 -14.48 -8.20 -6.93
N ASP A 49 -13.93 -7.78 -5.79
CA ASP A 49 -13.27 -6.48 -5.69
C ASP A 49 -11.87 -6.54 -6.30
N THR A 50 -11.41 -5.41 -6.84
CA THR A 50 -10.04 -5.23 -7.31
C THR A 50 -9.35 -4.17 -6.47
N LEU A 51 -8.12 -4.44 -6.05
CA LEU A 51 -7.22 -3.43 -5.49
C LEU A 51 -5.95 -3.35 -6.35
N THR A 52 -5.71 -2.17 -6.91
CA THR A 52 -4.49 -1.86 -7.67
C THR A 52 -3.57 -0.99 -6.83
N ILE A 53 -2.31 -1.41 -6.69
CA ILE A 53 -1.27 -0.67 -6.01
C ILE A 53 -0.29 -0.14 -7.07
N ASN A 54 -0.18 1.18 -7.18
CA ASN A 54 0.68 1.79 -8.19
C ASN A 54 2.18 1.68 -7.81
N PRO A 55 3.10 1.71 -8.80
CA PRO A 55 4.54 1.76 -8.55
C PRO A 55 4.93 2.86 -7.54
N GLY A 56 5.90 2.56 -6.68
CA GLY A 56 6.42 3.48 -5.67
C GLY A 56 5.54 3.68 -4.42
N VAL A 57 4.38 3.00 -4.32
CA VAL A 57 3.56 3.05 -3.11
C VAL A 57 4.22 2.27 -1.97
N GLU A 58 4.19 2.86 -0.78
CA GLU A 58 4.62 2.24 0.47
C GLU A 58 3.43 1.93 1.36
N ILE A 59 3.37 0.69 1.86
CA ILE A 59 2.32 0.16 2.73
C ILE A 59 2.98 -0.28 4.02
N ARG A 60 2.61 0.39 5.12
CA ARG A 60 3.21 0.18 6.44
C ARG A 60 2.19 -0.39 7.41
N PHE A 61 2.46 -1.56 7.95
CA PHE A 61 1.62 -2.20 8.95
C PHE A 61 1.95 -1.69 10.35
N ASP A 62 0.98 -1.04 11.01
CA ASP A 62 1.12 -0.43 12.34
C ASP A 62 0.71 -1.39 13.47
N GLY A 63 1.02 -2.67 13.30
CA GLY A 63 0.66 -3.72 14.25
C GLY A 63 0.84 -5.10 13.65
N ASN A 64 0.52 -6.12 14.45
CA ASN A 64 0.52 -7.50 14.01
C ASN A 64 -0.76 -7.81 13.21
N TYR A 65 -0.87 -7.17 12.04
CA TYR A 65 -2.02 -7.29 11.15
C TYR A 65 -1.68 -8.09 9.91
N ARG A 66 -2.72 -8.67 9.30
CA ARG A 66 -2.64 -9.40 8.04
C ARG A 66 -3.50 -8.74 6.96
N PHE A 67 -3.28 -9.16 5.72
CA PHE A 67 -4.13 -8.81 4.60
C PHE A 67 -4.66 -10.09 3.95
N ASP A 68 -5.95 -10.35 4.09
CA ASP A 68 -6.64 -11.47 3.46
C ASP A 68 -7.18 -11.05 2.09
N ILE A 69 -6.74 -11.75 1.04
CA ILE A 69 -6.95 -11.38 -0.37
C ILE A 69 -7.82 -12.45 -1.04
N PHE A 70 -9.11 -12.15 -1.22
CA PHE A 70 -10.07 -13.00 -1.94
C PHE A 70 -10.40 -12.48 -3.34
N GLY A 71 -10.18 -11.18 -3.60
CA GLY A 71 -10.42 -10.55 -4.90
C GLY A 71 -9.20 -10.53 -5.82
N THR A 72 -9.18 -9.59 -6.76
CA THR A 72 -8.07 -9.38 -7.71
C THR A 72 -7.07 -8.37 -7.13
N PHE A 73 -5.87 -8.81 -6.78
CA PHE A 73 -4.82 -7.93 -6.24
C PHE A 73 -3.73 -7.65 -7.27
N LEU A 74 -3.60 -6.39 -7.69
CA LEU A 74 -2.66 -5.96 -8.72
C LEU A 74 -1.61 -5.02 -8.10
N ALA A 75 -0.48 -5.56 -7.69
CA ALA A 75 0.69 -4.81 -7.21
C ALA A 75 1.85 -4.99 -8.19
N VAL A 76 1.88 -4.18 -9.24
CA VAL A 76 2.89 -4.24 -10.30
C VAL A 76 3.73 -2.98 -10.24
N GLY A 77 4.86 -3.06 -9.53
CA GLY A 77 5.86 -2.00 -9.46
C GLY A 77 6.76 -1.98 -10.69
N THR A 78 7.85 -1.21 -10.61
CA THR A 78 8.91 -1.23 -11.64
C THR A 78 10.29 -1.40 -10.98
N GLU A 79 11.31 -1.67 -11.80
CA GLU A 79 12.70 -1.73 -11.33
C GLU A 79 13.15 -0.42 -10.66
N ALA A 80 12.70 0.72 -11.18
CA ALA A 80 12.99 2.03 -10.63
C ALA A 80 12.14 2.36 -9.39
N ASP A 81 10.89 1.91 -9.37
CA ASP A 81 9.87 2.28 -8.37
C ASP A 81 9.13 1.03 -7.86
N SER A 82 9.81 0.28 -6.98
CA SER A 82 9.21 -0.91 -6.34
C SER A 82 8.08 -0.54 -5.37
N ILE A 83 7.11 -1.43 -5.21
CA ILE A 83 6.06 -1.32 -4.17
C ILE A 83 6.60 -1.93 -2.88
N ILE A 84 6.47 -1.23 -1.75
CA ILE A 84 7.07 -1.66 -0.47
C ILE A 84 5.98 -2.04 0.52
N PHE A 85 6.02 -3.27 1.01
CA PHE A 85 5.23 -3.76 2.15
C PHE A 85 6.17 -3.94 3.35
N THR A 86 5.91 -3.21 4.43
CA THR A 86 6.80 -3.19 5.60
C THR A 86 6.03 -2.92 6.90
N ARG A 87 6.73 -2.98 8.04
CA ARG A 87 6.19 -2.52 9.33
C ARG A 87 6.34 -1.01 9.49
N ASN A 88 5.40 -0.38 10.19
CA ASN A 88 5.44 1.06 10.48
C ASN A 88 6.41 1.41 11.63
N SER A 89 6.62 0.48 12.56
CA SER A 89 7.46 0.67 13.74
C SER A 89 8.27 -0.62 14.03
N SER A 90 8.44 -1.00 15.29
CA SER A 90 9.22 -2.18 15.69
C SER A 90 8.46 -3.50 15.59
N THR A 91 7.13 -3.47 15.60
CA THR A 91 6.28 -4.67 15.55
C THR A 91 6.23 -5.25 14.13
N ASN A 92 6.58 -6.53 13.98
CA ASN A 92 6.41 -7.23 12.72
C ASN A 92 4.92 -7.48 12.43
N TRP A 93 4.57 -7.41 11.14
CA TRP A 93 3.23 -7.73 10.67
C TRP A 93 3.11 -9.22 10.35
N MET A 94 1.90 -9.70 10.09
CA MET A 94 1.67 -11.11 9.86
C MET A 94 2.05 -11.50 8.43
N SER A 95 1.13 -11.36 7.48
CA SER A 95 1.20 -11.94 6.14
C SER A 95 0.28 -11.26 5.14
N LEU A 96 0.57 -11.48 3.85
CA LEU A 96 -0.37 -11.33 2.74
C LEU A 96 -0.90 -12.73 2.43
N ASN A 97 -2.20 -12.94 2.57
CA ASN A 97 -2.83 -14.24 2.45
C ASN A 97 -3.72 -14.26 1.20
N PHE A 98 -3.23 -14.85 0.11
CA PHE A 98 -4.07 -15.13 -1.05
C PHE A 98 -4.93 -16.35 -0.75
N ALA A 99 -6.25 -16.17 -0.80
CA ALA A 99 -7.22 -17.23 -0.61
C ALA A 99 -7.13 -18.26 -1.76
N ALA A 100 -7.60 -19.48 -1.51
CA ALA A 100 -7.63 -20.52 -2.55
C ALA A 100 -8.55 -20.16 -3.74
N ASP A 101 -9.52 -19.30 -3.50
CA ASP A 101 -10.48 -18.76 -4.46
C ASP A 101 -10.15 -17.32 -4.91
N ALA A 102 -8.95 -16.81 -4.58
CA ALA A 102 -8.49 -15.54 -5.11
C ALA A 102 -8.36 -15.57 -6.64
N ASP A 103 -8.52 -14.43 -7.29
CA ASP A 103 -8.48 -14.33 -8.75
C ASP A 103 -7.06 -14.64 -9.28
N ASP A 104 -6.96 -15.61 -10.20
CA ASP A 104 -5.72 -16.04 -10.87
C ASP A 104 -5.02 -14.89 -11.64
N ASN A 105 -5.72 -13.79 -11.93
CA ASN A 105 -5.14 -12.59 -12.53
C ASN A 105 -4.39 -11.70 -11.54
N SER A 106 -4.36 -12.04 -10.25
CA SER A 106 -3.59 -11.29 -9.25
C SER A 106 -2.09 -11.32 -9.57
N GLN A 107 -1.41 -10.19 -9.37
CA GLN A 107 0.01 -10.03 -9.69
C GLN A 107 0.75 -9.29 -8.59
N MET A 108 1.92 -9.81 -8.24
CA MET A 108 2.92 -9.11 -7.46
C MET A 108 4.23 -9.11 -8.25
N GLN A 109 4.64 -7.94 -8.74
CA GLN A 109 5.88 -7.76 -9.52
C GLN A 109 6.61 -6.53 -9.02
N TYR A 110 7.95 -6.60 -8.94
CA TYR A 110 8.78 -5.53 -8.37
C TYR A 110 8.24 -5.05 -7.00
N CYS A 111 7.89 -6.01 -6.14
CA CYS A 111 7.47 -5.75 -4.78
C CYS A 111 8.59 -6.14 -3.80
N ILE A 112 8.81 -5.28 -2.81
CA ILE A 112 9.66 -5.59 -1.66
C ILE A 112 8.73 -5.90 -0.49
N VAL A 113 8.76 -7.15 -0.03
CA VAL A 113 7.96 -7.60 1.12
C VAL A 113 8.91 -7.92 2.27
N GLY A 114 8.89 -7.10 3.32
CA GLY A 114 9.80 -7.22 4.45
C GLY A 114 9.07 -7.21 5.78
N TYR A 115 9.65 -7.86 6.80
CA TYR A 115 9.15 -7.88 8.19
C TYR A 115 7.78 -8.55 8.42
N GLY A 116 7.30 -9.34 7.46
CA GLY A 116 6.25 -10.34 7.73
C GLY A 116 6.79 -11.43 8.66
N SER A 117 5.96 -11.94 9.57
CA SER A 117 6.41 -12.83 10.64
C SER A 117 5.63 -14.12 10.79
N GLN A 118 4.39 -14.19 10.29
CA GLN A 118 3.49 -15.32 10.55
C GLN A 118 2.53 -15.49 9.36
N SER A 119 2.33 -16.73 8.90
CA SER A 119 1.23 -17.09 8.02
C SER A 119 0.01 -17.54 8.83
N GLY A 120 -1.20 -17.21 8.40
CA GLY A 120 -2.39 -17.74 9.04
C GLY A 120 -3.66 -17.13 8.48
N TYR A 121 -4.57 -17.99 8.04
CA TYR A 121 -5.96 -17.66 7.76
C TYR A 121 -6.71 -17.94 9.06
N ASP A 122 -7.39 -16.99 9.71
CA ASP A 122 -8.21 -17.36 10.87
C ASP A 122 -9.35 -18.29 10.38
N PRO A 123 -9.50 -19.55 10.86
CA PRO A 123 -8.97 -20.16 12.09
C PRO A 123 -7.78 -21.14 11.94
N TYR A 124 -7.21 -21.30 10.75
CA TYR A 124 -6.01 -22.07 10.47
C TYR A 124 -4.73 -21.29 10.80
N TRP A 125 -4.28 -21.46 12.05
CA TRP A 125 -2.92 -21.12 12.47
C TRP A 125 -1.96 -22.14 11.85
N GLY A 126 -1.18 -21.71 10.85
CA GLY A 126 -0.12 -22.51 10.26
C GLY A 126 1.06 -22.71 11.20
#